data_AF-A0A0S3RH01-F1
#
_entry.id   AF-A0A0S3RH01-F1
#
_cell.length_a   1.000
_cell.length_b   1.000
_cell.length_c   1.000
_cell.angle_alpha   90.00
_cell.angle_beta   90.00
_cell.angle_gamma   90.00
#
_symmetry.space_group_name_H-M   'P 1'
#
loop_
_entity.id
_entity.type
_entity.pdbx_description
1 polymer ?
#
loop_
_entity_poly.entity_id
_entity_poly.type
_entity_poly.pdbx_seq_one_letter_code
_entity_poly.pdbx_strand_id
1 'polypeptide(L)'
;MMKEASASNPIGASDTSTITRLPRHVTWKRARQRPSGEYTSEETASIARRIDELVEHSTQGTFTPEGREDILAVAIGRPEHSGRVRGVGKFIGIRQFFGPPTSHHSKAHVSEEVLKGIREEIRQEMREEI
;
A
#
# COMPACT_ATOMS: atom_id res chain seq x y z
N MET A 1 -11.19 55.89 24.60
CA MET A 1 -11.42 55.14 25.86
C MET A 1 -11.50 53.67 25.48
N MET A 2 -10.54 52.87 25.96
CA MET A 2 -10.50 51.38 25.99
C MET A 2 -10.35 50.68 24.63
N LYS A 3 -9.47 49.68 24.38
CA LYS A 3 -8.39 48.99 25.12
C LYS A 3 -7.59 48.22 24.05
N GLU A 4 -6.28 48.10 24.24
CA GLU A 4 -5.39 47.25 23.44
C GLU A 4 -5.62 45.75 23.67
N ALA A 5 -5.27 44.94 22.67
CA ALA A 5 -4.75 43.59 22.85
C ALA A 5 -3.83 43.22 21.69
N SER A 6 -2.52 43.27 21.94
CA SER A 6 -1.48 42.64 21.13
C SER A 6 -1.65 41.12 21.12
N ALA A 7 -1.55 40.51 19.95
CA ALA A 7 -1.19 39.11 19.81
C ALA A 7 -0.14 38.98 18.69
N SER A 8 1.10 38.82 19.12
CA SER A 8 2.24 38.43 18.29
C SER A 8 2.29 36.92 18.11
N ASN A 9 2.75 36.51 16.91
CA ASN A 9 3.45 35.26 16.52
C ASN A 9 2.64 34.18 15.76
N PRO A 10 3.29 33.39 14.89
CA PRO A 10 4.53 33.62 14.15
C PRO A 10 4.40 33.42 12.62
N ILE A 11 5.28 34.13 11.91
CA ILE A 11 5.73 33.82 10.56
C ILE A 11 6.33 32.40 10.54
N GLY A 12 5.97 31.60 9.53
CA GLY A 12 6.76 30.43 9.14
C GLY A 12 6.12 29.08 9.40
N ALA A 13 4.96 28.81 8.80
CA ALA A 13 4.71 27.48 8.28
C ALA A 13 4.72 27.62 6.77
N SER A 14 5.82 27.17 6.17
CA SER A 14 5.93 26.94 4.74
C SER A 14 4.75 26.07 4.32
N ASP A 15 3.72 26.73 3.81
CA ASP A 15 2.60 26.09 3.14
C ASP A 15 3.15 25.57 1.82
N THR A 16 3.88 24.46 1.90
CA THR A 16 4.00 23.54 0.79
C THR A 16 2.57 23.07 0.56
N SER A 17 1.81 23.87 -0.18
CA SER A 17 0.55 23.49 -0.82
C SER A 17 0.89 22.29 -1.69
N THR A 18 0.88 21.14 -1.01
CA THR A 18 0.83 19.82 -1.56
C THR A 18 -0.25 19.88 -2.61
N ILE A 19 0.13 19.64 -3.86
CA ILE A 19 -0.82 19.40 -4.94
C ILE A 19 -1.79 18.36 -4.40
N THR A 20 -2.98 18.79 -3.98
CA THR A 20 -3.85 18.00 -3.10
C THR A 20 -4.39 16.85 -3.93
N ARG A 21 -3.70 15.72 -3.92
CA ARG A 21 -4.14 14.52 -4.59
C ARG A 21 -5.40 14.05 -3.87
N LEU A 22 -6.55 14.25 -4.50
CA LEU A 22 -7.82 13.76 -3.99
C LEU A 22 -7.70 12.25 -3.68
N PRO A 23 -8.30 11.77 -2.57
CA PRO A 23 -8.31 10.36 -2.26
C PRO A 23 -8.83 9.53 -3.43
N ARG A 24 -8.22 8.36 -3.66
CA ARG A 24 -8.52 7.50 -4.81
C ARG A 24 -10.00 7.10 -4.87
N HIS A 25 -10.61 6.78 -3.73
CA HIS A 25 -12.02 6.40 -3.63
C HIS A 25 -12.96 7.55 -4.03
N VAL A 26 -12.63 8.81 -3.70
CA VAL A 26 -13.40 10.00 -4.12
C VAL A 26 -13.34 10.17 -5.63
N THR A 27 -12.14 10.06 -6.21
CA THR A 27 -11.94 10.15 -7.66
C THR A 27 -12.71 9.06 -8.39
N TRP A 28 -12.71 7.83 -7.85
CA TRP A 28 -13.46 6.70 -8.40
C TRP A 28 -14.97 6.91 -8.39
N LYS A 29 -15.54 7.43 -7.29
CA LYS A 29 -16.98 7.76 -7.19
C LYS A 29 -17.37 8.82 -8.22
N ARG A 30 -16.63 9.94 -8.27
CA ARG A 30 -16.89 11.04 -9.22
C ARG A 30 -16.82 10.59 -10.68
N ALA A 31 -15.83 9.78 -11.03
CA ALA A 31 -15.66 9.26 -12.39
C ALA A 31 -16.81 8.35 -12.86
N ARG A 32 -17.65 7.88 -11.92
CA ARG A 32 -18.75 6.94 -12.19
C ARG A 32 -20.13 7.52 -11.91
N GLN A 33 -20.19 8.77 -11.46
CA GLN A 33 -21.43 9.52 -11.33
C GLN A 33 -21.78 10.15 -12.67
N ARG A 34 -23.05 10.06 -13.05
CA ARG A 34 -23.64 10.84 -14.13
C ARG A 34 -23.78 12.30 -13.68
N PRO A 35 -23.98 13.25 -14.60
CA PRO A 35 -24.31 14.63 -14.25
C PRO A 35 -25.56 14.76 -13.37
N SER A 36 -26.47 13.79 -13.41
CA SER A 36 -27.65 13.71 -12.53
C SER A 36 -27.33 13.30 -11.09
N GLY A 37 -26.09 12.87 -10.79
CA GLY A 37 -25.68 12.33 -9.50
C GLY A 37 -25.90 10.81 -9.34
N GLU A 38 -26.60 10.17 -10.27
CA GLU A 38 -26.84 8.73 -10.27
C GLU A 38 -25.62 7.95 -10.79
N TYR A 39 -25.46 6.70 -10.34
CA TYR A 39 -24.43 5.80 -10.86
C TYR A 39 -24.87 5.12 -12.15
N THR A 40 -23.90 4.67 -12.96
CA THR A 40 -24.17 4.02 -14.24
C THR A 40 -24.69 2.59 -14.12
N SER A 41 -24.34 1.87 -13.06
CA SER A 41 -24.78 0.49 -12.79
C SER A 41 -25.08 0.28 -11.30
N GLU A 42 -25.96 -0.69 -11.01
CA GLU A 42 -26.28 -1.07 -9.62
C GLU A 42 -25.05 -1.62 -8.88
N GLU A 43 -24.20 -2.40 -9.56
CA GLU A 43 -22.92 -2.86 -9.01
C GLU A 43 -22.04 -1.67 -8.57
N THR A 44 -21.97 -0.63 -9.40
CA THR A 44 -21.21 0.59 -9.08
C THR A 44 -21.80 1.31 -7.89
N ALA A 45 -23.13 1.39 -7.80
CA ALA A 45 -23.83 1.99 -6.66
C ALA A 45 -23.56 1.21 -5.36
N SER A 46 -23.53 -0.13 -5.44
CA SER A 46 -23.20 -1.01 -4.30
C SER A 46 -21.76 -0.76 -3.79
N ILE A 47 -20.79 -0.71 -4.70
CA ILE A 47 -19.39 -0.39 -4.35
C ILE A 47 -19.29 1.02 -3.76
N ALA A 48 -20.01 2.00 -4.32
CA ALA A 48 -20.01 3.37 -3.79
C ALA A 48 -20.56 3.45 -2.36
N ARG A 49 -21.61 2.69 -2.03
CA ARG A 49 -22.13 2.57 -0.67
C ARG A 49 -21.10 1.95 0.27
N ARG A 50 -20.45 0.87 -0.17
CA ARG A 50 -19.39 0.22 0.62
C ARG A 50 -18.19 1.12 0.87
N ILE A 51 -17.85 1.99 -0.09
CA ILE A 51 -16.84 3.03 0.10
C ILE A 51 -17.24 3.97 1.24
N ASP A 52 -18.50 4.42 1.30
CA ASP A 52 -18.96 5.34 2.34
C ASP A 52 -18.90 4.71 3.73
N GLU A 53 -19.31 3.44 3.85
CA GLU A 53 -19.17 2.65 5.09
C GLU A 53 -17.70 2.55 5.55
N LEU A 54 -16.78 2.23 4.63
CA LEU A 54 -15.35 2.11 4.94
C LEU A 54 -14.70 3.46 5.27
N VAL A 55 -15.17 4.55 4.67
CA VAL A 55 -14.72 5.91 5.04
C VAL A 55 -15.14 6.22 6.47
N GLU A 56 -16.38 5.90 6.85
CA GLU A 56 -16.86 6.08 8.22
C GLU A 56 -16.08 5.20 9.22
N HIS A 57 -15.80 3.94 8.87
CA HIS A 57 -14.94 3.09 9.69
C HIS A 57 -13.51 3.65 9.79
N SER A 58 -13.02 4.31 8.74
CA SER A 58 -11.71 4.95 8.78
C SER A 58 -11.68 6.19 9.67
N THR A 59 -12.75 7.01 9.67
CA THR A 59 -12.84 8.17 10.57
C THR A 59 -13.02 7.75 12.03
N GLN A 60 -13.69 6.63 12.29
CA GLN A 60 -13.80 6.01 13.60
C GLN A 60 -12.51 5.31 14.06
N GLY A 61 -11.53 5.14 13.16
CA GLY A 61 -10.27 4.44 13.44
C GLY A 61 -10.38 2.91 13.48
N THR A 62 -11.53 2.34 13.14
CA THR A 62 -11.72 0.88 13.05
C THR A 62 -11.16 0.29 11.76
N PHE A 63 -11.01 1.11 10.73
CA PHE A 63 -10.37 0.75 9.47
C PHE A 63 -9.15 1.62 9.18
N THR A 64 -7.96 1.00 9.14
CA THR A 64 -6.73 1.67 8.73
C THR A 64 -6.31 1.17 7.35
N PRO A 65 -6.32 2.01 6.29
CA PRO A 65 -5.88 1.58 4.97
C PRO A 65 -4.38 1.34 4.98
N GLU A 66 -3.96 0.10 4.67
CA GLU A 66 -2.54 -0.28 4.64
C GLU A 66 -2.14 -0.89 3.29
N GLY A 67 -1.08 -0.35 2.69
CA GLY A 67 -0.46 -0.90 1.49
C GLY A 67 -1.44 -1.10 0.32
N ARG A 68 -1.82 -2.35 0.08
CA ARG A 68 -2.72 -2.76 -1.03
C ARG A 68 -4.19 -2.81 -0.61
N GLU A 69 -4.49 -2.74 0.67
CA GLU A 69 -5.83 -2.80 1.26
C GLU A 69 -6.33 -1.38 1.53
N ASP A 70 -6.41 -0.57 0.48
CA ASP A 70 -7.04 0.75 0.56
C ASP A 70 -8.57 0.64 0.51
N ILE A 71 -9.26 1.72 0.92
CA ILE A 71 -10.74 1.80 0.97
C ILE A 71 -11.39 1.29 -0.32
N LEU A 72 -10.83 1.66 -1.48
CA LEU A 72 -11.40 1.26 -2.76
C LEU A 72 -11.12 -0.22 -3.08
N ALA A 73 -9.93 -0.73 -2.78
CA ALA A 73 -9.58 -2.13 -2.98
C ALA A 73 -10.49 -3.05 -2.13
N VAL A 74 -10.71 -2.67 -0.87
CA VAL A 74 -11.61 -3.41 0.03
C VAL A 74 -13.07 -3.31 -0.45
N ALA A 75 -13.52 -2.13 -0.89
CA ALA A 75 -14.88 -1.97 -1.41
C ALA A 75 -15.16 -2.77 -2.68
N ILE A 76 -14.17 -2.91 -3.57
CA ILE A 76 -14.29 -3.75 -4.78
C ILE A 76 -14.21 -5.24 -4.44
N GLY A 77 -13.51 -5.61 -3.36
CA GLY A 77 -13.39 -6.99 -2.89
C GLY A 77 -12.55 -7.91 -3.78
N ARG A 78 -11.87 -7.35 -4.79
CA ARG A 78 -10.97 -8.12 -5.68
C ARG A 78 -9.51 -7.82 -5.30
N PRO A 79 -8.74 -8.83 -4.85
CA PRO A 79 -7.33 -8.63 -4.56
C PRO A 79 -6.59 -8.17 -5.83
N GLU A 80 -5.74 -7.14 -5.70
CA GLU A 80 -4.93 -6.65 -6.80
C GLU A 80 -4.00 -7.77 -7.29
N HIS A 81 -4.05 -8.10 -8.59
CA HIS A 81 -3.21 -9.13 -9.17
C HIS A 81 -1.74 -8.71 -9.13
N SER A 82 -0.95 -9.36 -8.26
CA SER A 82 0.49 -9.12 -8.06
C SER A 82 1.38 -9.45 -9.28
N GLY A 83 0.80 -9.82 -10.41
CA GLY A 83 1.49 -10.34 -11.60
C GLY A 83 1.51 -9.42 -12.81
N ARG A 84 0.84 -8.25 -12.79
CA ARG A 84 0.70 -7.40 -13.99
C ARG A 84 1.18 -5.97 -13.76
N VAL A 85 2.05 -5.52 -14.66
CA VAL A 85 2.50 -4.13 -14.68
C VAL A 85 1.39 -3.25 -15.26
N ARG A 86 0.98 -2.21 -14.52
CA ARG A 86 -0.03 -1.24 -15.00
C ARG A 86 0.54 -0.40 -16.14
N GLY A 87 -0.27 -0.16 -17.18
CA GLY A 87 0.06 0.74 -18.29
C GLY A 87 0.84 0.14 -19.45
N VAL A 88 1.19 -1.15 -19.39
CA VAL A 88 2.15 -1.78 -20.33
C VAL A 88 1.50 -2.83 -21.26
N GLY A 89 0.16 -2.96 -21.22
CA GLY A 89 -0.59 -3.91 -22.05
C GLY A 89 -0.60 -5.35 -21.50
N LYS A 90 -1.46 -6.21 -22.06
CA LYS A 90 -1.70 -7.58 -21.54
C LYS A 90 -0.50 -8.53 -21.70
N PHE A 91 0.40 -8.22 -22.63
CA PHE A 91 1.44 -9.16 -23.08
C PHE A 91 2.82 -8.95 -22.45
N ILE A 92 3.01 -7.89 -21.65
CA ILE A 92 4.29 -7.61 -20.99
C ILE A 92 4.23 -8.06 -19.54
N GLY A 93 4.97 -9.14 -19.23
CA GLY A 93 5.10 -9.67 -17.87
C GLY A 93 6.04 -8.82 -17.01
N ILE A 94 5.94 -8.97 -15.68
CA ILE A 94 6.77 -8.24 -14.69
C ILE A 94 8.27 -8.34 -15.00
N ARG A 95 8.77 -9.53 -15.34
CA ARG A 95 10.20 -9.74 -15.66
C ARG A 95 10.64 -9.08 -16.96
N GLN A 96 9.73 -8.91 -17.92
CA GLN A 96 10.03 -8.23 -19.18
C GLN A 96 10.09 -6.70 -18.99
N PHE A 97 9.27 -6.17 -18.07
CA PHE A 97 9.23 -4.73 -17.80
C PHE A 97 10.30 -4.27 -16.80
N PHE A 98 10.40 -4.93 -15.64
CA PHE A 98 11.37 -4.58 -14.59
C PHE A 98 12.74 -5.26 -14.78
N GLY A 99 12.86 -6.15 -15.76
CA GLY A 99 14.03 -6.99 -15.94
C GLY A 99 14.05 -8.21 -15.00
N PRO A 100 15.01 -9.12 -15.17
CA PRO A 100 15.26 -10.18 -14.20
C PRO A 100 15.58 -9.56 -12.83
N PRO A 101 15.18 -10.20 -11.72
CA PRO A 101 15.58 -9.73 -10.41
C PRO A 101 17.10 -9.63 -10.39
N THR A 102 17.61 -8.48 -9.96
CA THR A 102 19.04 -8.32 -9.68
C THR A 102 19.39 -9.43 -8.70
N SER A 103 20.29 -10.34 -9.09
CA SER A 103 20.82 -11.36 -8.21
C SER A 103 21.73 -10.70 -7.18
N HIS A 104 21.14 -9.91 -6.28
CA HIS A 104 21.71 -9.58 -4.99
C HIS A 104 21.29 -10.66 -3.97
N HIS A 105 21.26 -11.92 -4.40
CA HIS A 105 21.82 -12.91 -3.50
C HIS A 105 23.31 -12.58 -3.49
N SER A 106 23.75 -11.78 -2.52
CA SER A 106 24.99 -12.20 -1.88
C SER A 106 24.73 -13.65 -1.53
N LYS A 107 25.25 -14.60 -2.33
CA LYS A 107 25.48 -15.93 -1.81
C LYS A 107 26.22 -15.63 -0.52
N ALA A 108 25.56 -15.82 0.62
CA ALA A 108 26.23 -15.68 1.89
C ALA A 108 27.49 -16.52 1.71
N HIS A 109 28.65 -15.87 1.71
CA HIS A 109 29.90 -16.57 1.54
C HIS A 109 30.12 -17.30 2.85
N VAL A 110 29.47 -18.45 3.00
CA VAL A 110 29.66 -19.31 4.14
C VAL A 110 31.07 -19.83 4.00
N SER A 111 31.95 -19.42 4.93
CA SER A 111 33.33 -19.88 4.89
C SER A 111 33.38 -21.39 5.07
N GLU A 112 34.44 -21.99 4.55
CA GLU A 112 34.61 -23.44 4.65
C GLU A 112 34.79 -23.89 6.11
N GLU A 113 35.25 -23.00 7.01
CA GLU A 113 35.28 -23.28 8.45
C GLU A 113 33.87 -23.42 9.03
N VAL A 114 32.94 -22.52 8.67
CA VAL A 114 31.56 -22.58 9.15
C VAL A 114 30.88 -23.87 8.68
N LEU A 115 31.09 -24.28 7.42
CA LEU A 115 30.57 -25.55 6.91
C LEU A 115 31.20 -26.77 7.58
N LYS A 116 32.50 -26.71 7.93
CA LYS A 116 33.16 -27.78 8.70
C LYS A 116 32.60 -27.87 10.12
N GLY A 117 32.39 -26.73 10.79
CA GLY A 117 31.80 -26.67 12.13
C GLY A 117 30.42 -27.33 12.17
N ILE A 118 29.52 -26.92 11.25
CA ILE A 118 28.17 -27.50 11.14
C ILE A 118 28.22 -29.02 10.91
N ARG A 119 29.17 -29.51 10.09
CA ARG A 119 29.31 -30.95 9.84
C ARG A 119 29.80 -31.74 11.06
N GLU A 120 30.71 -31.17 11.84
CA GLU A 120 31.20 -31.85 13.05
C GLU A 120 30.18 -31.82 14.18
N GLU A 121 29.41 -30.74 14.31
CA GLU A 121 28.30 -30.62 15.27
C GLU A 121 27.25 -31.72 15.03
N ILE A 122 26.77 -31.86 13.79
CA ILE A 122 25.83 -32.93 13.40
C ILE A 122 26.43 -34.32 13.70
N ARG A 123 27.74 -34.49 13.50
CA ARG A 123 28.43 -35.78 13.76
C ARG A 123 28.60 -36.05 15.25
N GLN A 124 28.70 -35.01 16.09
CA GLN A 124 28.72 -35.14 17.55
C GLN A 124 27.33 -35.48 18.10
N GLU A 125 26.29 -34.79 17.62
CA GLU A 125 24.90 -35.05 18.00
C GLU A 125 24.51 -36.52 17.74
N MET A 126 24.82 -37.04 16.54
CA MET A 126 24.60 -38.45 16.20
C MET A 126 25.42 -39.45 17.04
N ARG A 127 26.47 -39.01 17.73
CA ARG A 127 27.29 -39.84 18.62
C ARG A 127 26.84 -39.77 20.08
N GLU A 128 26.18 -38.69 20.48
CA GLU A 128 25.57 -38.56 21.80
C GLU A 128 24.17 -39.19 21.87
N GLU A 129 23.57 -39.51 20.72
CA GLU A 129 22.26 -40.18 20.62
C GLU A 129 22.32 -41.73 20.65
N ILE A 130 23.50 -42.30 20.97
CA ILE A 130 23.74 -43.75 21.20
C ILE A 130 24.16 -43.96 22.66
#